data_AF-A0A961TH77-F1
#
_entry.id   AF-A0A961TH77-F1
#
_cell.length_a   1.000
_cell.length_b   1.000
_cell.length_c   1.000
_cell.angle_alpha   90.00
_cell.angle_beta   90.00
_cell.angle_gamma   90.00
#
_symmetry.space_group_name_H-M   'P 1'
#
loop_
_entity.id
_entity.type
_entity.pdbx_description
1 polymer ?
#
loop_
_entity_poly.entity_id
_entity_poly.type
_entity_poly.pdbx_seq_one_letter_code
_entity_poly.pdbx_strand_id
1 'polypeptide(L)'
;MMRQYELVERVTSYKKDANEALLNKAYVYAMQKHGAQKRANGDPYFSHPLEVAAILTNLKLDEETIAVALLHDTIEDTDATRKELDGLFGERIGVLVEGLTKLKRLDLVSKKAEQAENLRRLLLAISDDVRVLLVKL
;
A
#
# COMPACT_ATOMS: atom_id res chain seq x y z
N MET A 1 -2.99 -17.03 6.53
CA MET A 1 -2.46 -15.91 5.71
C MET A 1 -2.75 -16.22 4.25
N MET A 2 -3.34 -15.27 3.52
CA MET A 2 -3.65 -15.46 2.09
C MET A 2 -2.36 -15.72 1.31
N ARG A 3 -2.38 -16.70 0.40
CA ARG A 3 -1.23 -17.00 -0.46
C ARG A 3 -1.23 -16.06 -1.67
N GLN A 4 -0.04 -15.87 -2.25
CA GLN A 4 0.17 -15.02 -3.41
C GLN A 4 -0.83 -15.29 -4.54
N TYR A 5 -1.01 -16.56 -4.93
CA TYR A 5 -1.93 -16.92 -6.00
C TYR A 5 -3.40 -16.65 -5.65
N GLU A 6 -3.80 -16.77 -4.38
CA GLU A 6 -5.17 -16.51 -3.94
C GLU A 6 -5.52 -15.01 -4.09
N LEU A 7 -4.54 -14.12 -3.87
CA LEU A 7 -4.71 -12.68 -4.11
C LEU A 7 -4.89 -12.40 -5.61
N VAL A 8 -4.06 -12.99 -6.46
CA VAL A 8 -4.14 -12.83 -7.91
C VAL A 8 -5.48 -13.36 -8.44
N GLU A 9 -5.91 -14.56 -8.01
CA GLU A 9 -7.20 -15.14 -8.37
C GLU A 9 -8.38 -14.26 -7.97
N ARG A 10 -8.32 -13.63 -6.78
CA ARG A 10 -9.35 -12.67 -6.36
C ARG A 10 -9.43 -11.49 -7.30
N VAL A 11 -8.30 -10.87 -7.65
CA VAL A 11 -8.29 -9.72 -8.57
C VAL A 11 -8.79 -10.14 -9.95
N THR A 12 -8.30 -11.26 -10.49
CA THR A 12 -8.69 -11.76 -11.82
C THR A 12 -10.12 -12.29 -11.87
N SER A 13 -10.76 -12.55 -10.72
CA SER A 13 -12.18 -12.90 -10.67
C SER A 13 -13.09 -11.76 -11.15
N TYR A 14 -12.72 -10.50 -10.86
CA TYR A 14 -13.50 -9.31 -11.27
C TYR A 14 -12.82 -8.48 -12.36
N LYS A 15 -11.51 -8.64 -12.58
CA LYS A 15 -10.75 -7.96 -13.63
C LYS A 15 -9.87 -8.95 -14.40
N LYS A 16 -10.39 -9.51 -15.49
CA LYS A 16 -9.73 -10.59 -16.25
C LYS A 16 -8.42 -10.21 -16.93
N ASP A 17 -8.24 -8.92 -17.23
CA ASP A 17 -7.07 -8.34 -17.87
C ASP A 17 -6.07 -7.74 -16.87
N ALA A 18 -6.23 -8.04 -15.56
CA ALA A 18 -5.33 -7.53 -14.53
C ALA A 18 -3.89 -7.98 -14.77
N ASN A 19 -2.95 -7.06 -14.55
CA ASN A 19 -1.53 -7.37 -14.62
C ASN A 19 -1.08 -8.26 -13.44
N GLU A 20 -1.17 -9.59 -13.61
CA GLU A 20 -0.77 -10.57 -12.60
C GLU A 20 0.72 -10.46 -12.22
N ALA A 21 1.58 -10.13 -13.19
CA ALA A 21 3.01 -9.98 -12.95
C ALA A 21 3.31 -8.83 -11.98
N LEU A 22 2.55 -7.72 -12.08
CA LEU A 22 2.64 -6.60 -11.15
C LEU A 22 2.28 -7.02 -9.72
N LEU A 23 1.13 -7.69 -9.55
CA LEU A 23 0.67 -8.17 -8.24
C LEU A 23 1.67 -9.15 -7.61
N ASN A 24 2.16 -10.10 -8.40
CA ASN A 24 3.14 -11.08 -7.96
C ASN A 24 4.44 -10.41 -7.52
N LYS A 25 4.93 -9.45 -8.31
CA LYS A 25 6.15 -8.70 -7.99
C LYS A 25 5.99 -7.88 -6.71
N ALA A 26 4.85 -7.21 -6.53
CA ALA A 26 4.57 -6.41 -5.34
C ALA A 26 4.50 -7.29 -4.08
N TYR A 27 3.84 -8.45 -4.16
CA TYR A 27 3.76 -9.41 -3.06
C TYR A 27 5.14 -9.90 -2.64
N VAL A 28 5.96 -10.36 -3.60
CA VAL A 28 7.31 -10.87 -3.31
C VAL A 28 8.18 -9.78 -2.71
N TYR A 29 8.14 -8.57 -3.27
CA TYR A 29 8.94 -7.45 -2.78
C TYR A 29 8.54 -7.06 -1.35
N ALA A 30 7.24 -6.90 -1.06
CA ALA A 30 6.76 -6.59 0.27
C ALA A 30 7.11 -7.70 1.28
N MET A 31 7.01 -8.97 0.87
CA MET A 31 7.44 -10.10 1.70
C MET A 31 8.96 -10.11 1.95
N GLN A 32 9.77 -9.71 0.97
CA GLN A 32 11.22 -9.60 1.14
C GLN A 32 11.57 -8.47 2.12
N LYS A 33 10.96 -7.29 1.96
CA LYS A 33 11.24 -6.11 2.80
C LYS A 33 10.74 -6.28 4.24
N HIS A 34 9.58 -6.89 4.44
CA HIS A 34 8.97 -7.10 5.76
C HIS A 34 9.18 -8.51 6.33
N GLY A 35 9.87 -9.42 5.63
CA GLY A 35 9.87 -10.85 5.95
C GLY A 35 10.50 -11.23 7.28
N ALA A 36 11.50 -10.48 7.73
CA ALA A 36 12.10 -10.63 9.06
C ALA A 36 11.45 -9.73 10.12
N GLN A 37 10.59 -8.79 9.70
CA GLN A 37 9.98 -7.81 10.59
C GLN A 37 8.79 -8.42 11.33
N LYS A 38 8.70 -8.12 12.62
CA LYS A 38 7.60 -8.53 13.49
C LYS A 38 6.89 -7.31 14.06
N ARG A 39 5.59 -7.47 14.30
CA ARG A 39 4.78 -6.51 15.06
C ARG A 39 5.07 -6.61 16.55
N ALA A 40 4.59 -5.62 17.32
CA ALA A 40 4.76 -5.58 18.77
C ALA A 40 4.18 -6.81 19.50
N ASN A 41 3.18 -7.47 18.90
CA ASN A 41 2.57 -8.70 19.40
C ASN A 41 3.28 -10.00 18.93
N GLY A 42 4.34 -9.89 18.11
CA GLY A 42 5.12 -11.03 17.62
C GLY A 42 4.72 -11.56 16.24
N ASP A 43 3.61 -11.09 15.66
CA ASP A 43 3.14 -11.54 14.34
C ASP A 43 4.04 -11.02 13.20
N PRO A 44 4.17 -11.73 12.07
CA PRO A 44 4.91 -11.23 10.90
C PRO A 44 4.30 -9.93 10.38
N TYR A 45 5.11 -8.88 10.20
CA TYR A 45 4.60 -7.57 9.76
C TYR A 45 3.89 -7.62 8.40
N PHE A 46 4.38 -8.48 7.51
CA PHE A 46 3.81 -8.70 6.17
C PHE A 46 2.32 -9.10 6.17
N SER A 47 1.79 -9.63 7.28
CA SER A 47 0.34 -9.92 7.36
C SER A 47 -0.52 -8.68 7.13
N HIS A 48 -0.06 -7.51 7.57
CA HIS A 48 -0.83 -6.27 7.51
C HIS A 48 -1.00 -5.72 6.10
N PRO A 49 0.06 -5.47 5.30
CA PRO A 49 -0.12 -5.03 3.92
C PRO A 49 -0.98 -6.00 3.10
N LEU A 50 -0.88 -7.30 3.40
CA LEU A 50 -1.70 -8.32 2.74
C LEU A 50 -3.18 -8.27 3.15
N GLU A 51 -3.49 -8.02 4.42
CA GLU A 51 -4.87 -7.83 4.89
C GLU A 51 -5.51 -6.58 4.27
N VAL A 52 -4.77 -5.47 4.20
CA VAL A 52 -5.22 -4.24 3.51
C VAL A 52 -5.53 -4.54 2.04
N ALA A 53 -4.60 -5.19 1.33
CA ALA A 53 -4.81 -5.60 -0.06
C ALA A 53 -6.06 -6.50 -0.21
N ALA A 54 -6.27 -7.45 0.71
CA ALA A 54 -7.43 -8.34 0.69
C ALA A 54 -8.75 -7.58 0.88
N ILE A 55 -8.80 -6.58 1.76
CA ILE A 55 -9.99 -5.72 1.94
C ILE A 55 -10.29 -4.99 0.62
N LEU A 56 -9.27 -4.43 -0.03
CA LEU A 56 -9.44 -3.68 -1.28
C LEU A 56 -9.91 -4.56 -2.44
N THR A 57 -9.58 -5.86 -2.45
CA THR A 57 -10.16 -6.80 -3.43
C THR A 57 -11.67 -6.96 -3.26
N ASN A 58 -12.22 -6.85 -2.05
CA ASN A 58 -13.67 -6.90 -1.83
C ASN A 58 -14.37 -5.66 -2.41
N LEU A 59 -13.65 -4.54 -2.51
CA LEU A 59 -14.10 -3.32 -3.17
C LEU A 59 -13.86 -3.34 -4.69
N LYS A 60 -13.29 -4.43 -5.22
CA LYS A 60 -13.02 -4.65 -6.65
C LYS A 60 -12.12 -3.57 -7.30
N LEU A 61 -11.12 -3.08 -6.56
CA LEU A 61 -10.17 -2.08 -7.07
C LEU A 61 -9.17 -2.68 -8.07
N ASP A 62 -8.56 -1.83 -8.88
CA ASP A 62 -7.57 -2.21 -9.89
C ASP A 62 -6.26 -2.73 -9.29
N GLU A 63 -5.51 -3.48 -10.10
CA GLU A 63 -4.26 -4.13 -9.71
C GLU A 63 -3.16 -3.15 -9.28
N GLU A 64 -3.13 -1.93 -9.82
CA GLU A 64 -2.19 -0.91 -9.35
C GLU A 64 -2.51 -0.52 -7.91
N THR A 65 -3.79 -0.34 -7.56
CA THR A 65 -4.20 -0.03 -6.18
C THR A 65 -3.85 -1.17 -5.23
N ILE A 66 -4.11 -2.41 -5.64
CA ILE A 66 -3.75 -3.59 -4.83
C ILE A 66 -2.23 -3.69 -4.67
N ALA A 67 -1.45 -3.41 -5.70
CA ALA A 67 0.02 -3.36 -5.61
C ALA A 67 0.49 -2.25 -4.66
N VAL A 68 -0.08 -1.05 -4.73
CA VAL A 68 0.22 0.05 -3.80
C VAL A 68 -0.10 -0.35 -2.36
N ALA A 69 -1.22 -1.03 -2.13
CA ALA A 69 -1.59 -1.52 -0.80
C ALA A 69 -0.58 -2.51 -0.22
N LEU A 70 -0.03 -3.41 -1.04
CA LEU A 70 1.05 -4.32 -0.60
C LEU A 70 2.35 -3.56 -0.26
N LEU A 71 2.59 -2.42 -0.92
CA LEU A 71 3.84 -1.66 -0.83
C LEU A 71 3.80 -0.49 0.16
N HIS A 72 2.62 -0.12 0.68
CA HIS A 72 2.37 1.20 1.31
C HIS A 72 3.31 1.56 2.47
N ASP A 73 3.72 0.58 3.26
CA ASP A 73 4.59 0.77 4.43
C ASP A 73 6.07 0.48 4.13
N THR A 74 6.42 0.08 2.90
CA THR A 74 7.79 -0.35 2.58
C THR A 74 8.81 0.80 2.72
N ILE A 75 8.50 2.00 2.22
CA ILE A 75 9.40 3.17 2.36
C ILE A 75 9.57 3.60 3.82
N GLU A 76 8.54 3.41 4.64
CA GLU A 76 8.53 3.92 6.00
C GLU A 76 9.20 2.96 6.98
N ASP A 77 8.87 1.67 6.87
CA ASP A 77 9.16 0.68 7.90
C ASP A 77 10.30 -0.28 7.49
N THR A 78 10.93 -0.06 6.34
CA THR A 78 12.03 -0.89 5.81
C THR A 78 13.13 -0.03 5.17
N ASP A 79 14.10 -0.65 4.50
CA ASP A 79 15.18 0.02 3.76
C ASP A 79 14.80 0.40 2.32
N ALA A 80 13.54 0.17 1.91
CA ALA A 80 13.06 0.51 0.58
C ALA A 80 13.13 2.01 0.32
N THR A 81 13.48 2.39 -0.91
CA THR A 81 13.55 3.80 -1.32
C THR A 81 12.54 4.12 -2.42
N ARG A 82 12.16 5.40 -2.51
CA ARG A 82 11.33 5.92 -3.60
C ARG A 82 11.90 5.55 -4.98
N LYS A 83 13.22 5.74 -5.15
CA LYS A 83 13.94 5.45 -6.40
C LYS A 83 13.94 3.96 -6.75
N GLU A 84 14.05 3.08 -5.75
CA GLU A 84 13.94 1.63 -5.95
C GLU A 84 12.53 1.24 -6.44
N LEU A 85 11.49 1.80 -5.81
CA LEU A 85 10.11 1.57 -6.22
C LEU A 85 9.83 2.08 -7.64
N ASP A 86 10.34 3.27 -8.00
CA ASP A 86 10.19 3.80 -9.36
C ASP A 86 10.81 2.87 -10.41
N GLY A 87 12.01 2.34 -10.14
CA GLY A 87 12.70 1.42 -11.05
C GLY A 87 12.04 0.05 -11.17
N LEU A 88 11.39 -0.43 -10.10
CA LEU A 88 10.77 -1.75 -10.06
C LEU A 88 9.30 -1.73 -10.53
N PHE A 89 8.54 -0.70 -10.17
CA PHE A 89 7.08 -0.67 -10.32
C PHE A 89 6.59 0.50 -11.20
N GLY A 90 7.51 1.39 -11.59
CA GLY A 90 7.19 2.59 -12.34
C GLY A 90 6.90 3.79 -11.43
N GLU A 91 7.10 4.98 -11.99
CA GLU A 91 7.04 6.24 -11.24
C GLU A 91 5.68 6.46 -10.57
N ARG A 92 4.58 6.08 -11.23
CA ARG A 92 3.22 6.27 -10.73
C ARG A 92 2.99 5.53 -9.41
N ILE A 93 3.42 4.28 -9.30
CA ILE A 93 3.29 3.50 -8.05
C ILE A 93 4.18 4.10 -6.97
N GLY A 94 5.40 4.52 -7.32
CA GLY A 94 6.30 5.20 -6.38
C GLY A 94 5.69 6.49 -5.80
N VAL A 95 5.03 7.31 -6.62
CA VAL A 95 4.34 8.54 -6.17
C VAL A 95 3.27 8.21 -5.14
N LEU A 96 2.45 7.19 -5.40
CA LEU A 96 1.35 6.81 -4.51
C LEU A 96 1.87 6.30 -3.17
N VAL A 97 2.86 5.41 -3.18
CA VAL A 97 3.45 4.86 -1.95
C VAL A 97 4.12 5.97 -1.13
N GLU A 98 4.88 6.87 -1.76
CA GLU A 98 5.48 7.99 -1.06
C GLU A 98 4.43 8.97 -0.49
N GLY A 99 3.35 9.23 -1.23
CA GLY A 99 2.22 10.02 -0.76
C GLY A 99 1.60 9.44 0.51
N LEU A 100 1.40 8.12 0.56
CA LEU A 100 0.89 7.40 1.73
C LEU A 100 1.82 7.51 2.94
N THR A 101 3.14 7.38 2.74
CA THR A 101 4.13 7.56 3.80
C THR A 101 4.14 8.99 4.35
N LYS A 102 4.07 10.00 3.47
CA LYS A 102 4.04 11.42 3.88
C LYS A 102 2.81 11.75 4.71
N LEU A 103 1.63 11.27 4.32
CA LEU A 103 0.40 11.45 5.11
C LEU A 103 0.53 10.88 6.53
N LYS A 104 1.06 9.66 6.67
CA LYS A 104 1.25 9.01 7.98
C LYS A 104 2.17 9.80 8.91
N ARG A 105 3.28 10.34 8.39
CA ARG A 105 4.20 11.19 9.17
C ARG A 105 3.53 12.48 9.64
N LEU A 106 2.68 13.08 8.81
CA LEU A 106 1.95 14.30 9.15
C LEU A 106 0.89 14.04 10.25
N ASP A 107 0.21 12.89 10.22
CA ASP A 107 -0.73 12.47 11.28
C ASP A 107 -0.06 12.34 12.66
N LEU A 108 1.20 11.88 12.70
CA LEU A 108 1.96 11.72 13.94
C LEU A 108 2.35 13.06 14.57
N VAL A 109 2.64 14.08 13.76
CA VAL A 109 2.98 15.44 14.23
C VAL A 109 1.74 16.19 14.75
N SER A 110 0.54 15.83 14.28
CA SER A 110 -0.72 16.53 14.56
C SER A 110 -1.44 16.11 15.87
N LYS A 111 -0.95 15.14 16.64
CA LYS A 111 -1.65 14.64 17.86
C LYS A 111 -1.92 15.66 18.98
N LYS A 112 -1.55 16.95 18.83
CA LYS A 112 -1.91 18.02 19.78
C LYS A 112 -2.71 19.22 19.23
N ALA A 113 -3.04 19.29 17.95
CA ALA A 113 -4.01 20.24 17.41
C ALA A 113 -4.37 19.84 15.96
N GLU A 114 -5.58 20.22 15.51
CA GLU A 114 -6.00 20.23 14.09
C GLU A 114 -6.62 18.95 13.49
N GLN A 115 -7.88 18.69 13.80
CA GLN A 115 -8.72 17.89 12.90
C GLN A 115 -8.94 18.57 11.52
N ALA A 116 -8.87 19.91 11.46
CA ALA A 116 -9.10 20.67 10.22
C ALA A 116 -7.93 20.60 9.22
N GLU A 117 -6.67 20.65 9.66
CA GLU A 117 -5.51 20.46 8.76
C GLU A 117 -5.40 19.03 8.28
N ASN A 118 -5.67 18.03 9.12
CA ASN A 118 -5.69 16.63 8.68
C ASN A 118 -6.77 16.40 7.62
N LEU A 119 -7.96 16.99 7.79
CA LEU A 119 -9.00 16.97 6.75
C LEU A 119 -8.56 17.69 5.47
N ARG A 120 -7.96 18.89 5.58
CA ARG A 120 -7.46 19.63 4.41
C ARG A 120 -6.39 18.86 3.64
N ARG A 121 -5.47 18.19 4.35
CA ARG A 121 -4.40 17.37 3.74
C ARG A 121 -4.96 16.09 3.12
N LEU A 122 -5.92 15.45 3.77
CA LEU A 122 -6.66 14.34 3.18
C LEU A 122 -7.33 14.76 1.87
N LEU A 123 -7.99 15.93 1.87
CA LEU A 123 -8.61 16.50 0.67
C LEU A 123 -7.60 16.83 -0.43
N LEU A 124 -6.39 17.30 -0.09
CA LEU A 124 -5.32 17.53 -1.08
C LEU A 124 -4.79 16.21 -1.67
N ALA A 125 -4.60 15.18 -0.84
CA ALA A 125 -4.19 13.87 -1.34
C ALA A 125 -5.26 13.22 -2.23
N ILE A 126 -6.54 13.38 -1.90
CA ILE A 126 -7.66 12.95 -2.76
C ILE A 126 -7.68 13.74 -4.08
N SER A 127 -7.34 15.03 -4.03
CA SER A 127 -7.28 15.89 -5.23
C SER A 127 -6.23 15.39 -6.23
N ASP A 128 -5.15 14.78 -5.75
CA ASP A 128 -4.09 14.24 -6.61
C ASP A 128 -4.37 12.79 -7.03
N ASP A 129 -4.80 11.91 -6.11
CA ASP A 129 -5.25 10.55 -6.44
C ASP A 129 -6.11 9.93 -5.31
N VAL A 130 -7.39 9.65 -5.60
CA VAL A 130 -8.35 9.04 -4.65
C VAL A 130 -7.89 7.67 -4.12
N ARG A 131 -7.02 6.95 -4.84
CA ARG A 131 -6.50 5.64 -4.41
C ARG A 131 -5.69 5.74 -3.12
N VAL A 132 -5.05 6.89 -2.87
CA VAL A 132 -4.33 7.18 -1.63
C VAL A 132 -5.27 7.12 -0.42
N LEU A 133 -6.50 7.61 -0.55
CA LEU A 133 -7.50 7.51 0.51
C LEU A 133 -7.92 6.05 0.74
N LEU A 134 -8.21 5.32 -0.33
CA LEU A 134 -8.74 3.95 -0.25
C LEU A 134 -7.77 2.99 0.44
N VAL A 135 -6.47 3.16 0.25
CA VAL A 135 -5.45 2.35 0.93
C VAL A 135 -5.27 2.72 2.41
N LYS A 136 -5.67 3.94 2.80
CA LYS A 136 -5.42 4.50 4.13
C LYS A 136 -6.58 4.30 5.11
N LEU A 137 -7.81 4.15 4.62
CA LEU A 137 -9.04 3.91 5.40
C LEU A 137 -9.06 2.52 6.03
#